data_AF-A0A6I6K954-F1
#
_entry.id   AF-A0A6I6K954-F1
#
_cell.length_a   1.000
_cell.length_b   1.000
_cell.length_c   1.000
_cell.angle_alpha   90.00
_cell.angle_beta   90.00
_cell.angle_gamma   90.00
#
_symmetry.space_group_name_H-M   'P 1'
#
loop_
_entity.id
_entity.type
_entity.pdbx_description
1 polymer ?
#
loop_
_entity_poly.entity_id
_entity_poly.type
_entity_poly.pdbx_seq_one_letter_code
_entity_poly.pdbx_strand_id
1 'polypeptide(L)'
;MSLVIEEKDLEKFIMVGDRVLVKPKNPTSKTKTGLYLPPTVQENEKIHSGYIVKVGPGYPIPAVAEDDEAWKEKKEDIKYVPLQTHIGDLAIYLNKSGYEIEFNNEKYIILPHSAILMIIRDENLFE
;
A
#
# COMPACT_ATOMS: atom_id res chain seq x y z
N MET A 1 5.71 -7.69 -16.20
CA MET A 1 6.09 -6.41 -16.84
C MET A 1 5.73 -5.31 -15.86
N SER A 2 6.72 -4.57 -15.37
CA SER A 2 6.50 -3.40 -14.52
C SER A 2 6.02 -2.24 -15.39
N LEU A 3 5.05 -1.47 -14.90
CA LEU A 3 4.61 -0.25 -15.58
C LEU A 3 5.52 0.91 -15.17
N VAL A 4 6.17 1.57 -16.13
CA VAL A 4 7.01 2.74 -15.88
C VAL A 4 6.14 4.00 -15.88
N ILE A 5 6.22 4.80 -14.82
CA ILE A 5 5.51 6.06 -14.67
C ILE A 5 6.51 7.21 -14.82
N GLU A 6 6.25 8.14 -15.74
CA GLU A 6 7.13 9.28 -16.07
C GLU A 6 6.93 10.51 -15.16
N GLU A 7 5.90 10.51 -14.31
CA GLU A 7 5.71 11.55 -13.30
C GLU A 7 6.87 11.57 -12.30
N LYS A 8 7.15 12.74 -11.71
CA LYS A 8 8.26 12.94 -10.75
C LYS A 8 7.80 13.13 -9.31
N ASP A 9 6.53 13.46 -9.10
CA ASP A 9 5.99 13.85 -7.81
C ASP A 9 5.10 12.74 -7.24
N LEU A 10 5.59 12.05 -6.20
CA LEU A 10 4.83 11.01 -5.50
C LEU A 10 3.57 11.58 -4.82
N GLU A 11 3.57 12.88 -4.51
CA GLU A 11 2.43 13.54 -3.86
C GLU A 11 1.17 13.50 -4.72
N LYS A 12 1.31 13.55 -6.05
CA LYS A 12 0.22 13.46 -7.03
C LYS A 12 -0.41 12.07 -7.11
N PHE A 13 0.19 11.06 -6.49
CA PHE A 13 -0.31 9.70 -6.53
C PHE A 13 -1.46 9.59 -5.54
N ILE A 14 -2.66 9.43 -6.09
CA ILE A 14 -3.90 9.23 -5.34
C ILE A 14 -4.27 7.76 -5.44
N MET A 15 -4.29 7.08 -4.29
CA MET A 15 -4.68 5.69 -4.22
C MET A 15 -6.21 5.58 -4.23
N VAL A 16 -6.74 4.66 -5.05
CA VAL A 16 -8.18 4.48 -5.24
C VAL A 16 -8.68 3.29 -4.44
N GLY A 17 -9.71 3.51 -3.62
CA GLY A 17 -10.37 2.48 -2.81
C GLY A 17 -9.50 1.99 -1.66
N ASP A 18 -9.43 0.66 -1.50
CA ASP A 18 -8.67 -0.02 -0.47
C ASP A 18 -7.22 -0.34 -0.87
N ARG A 19 -6.71 0.31 -1.91
CA ARG A 19 -5.35 0.08 -2.40
C ARG A 19 -4.33 0.85 -1.58
N VAL A 20 -3.17 0.24 -1.39
CA VAL A 20 -2.00 0.86 -0.77
C VAL A 20 -0.82 0.79 -1.73
N LEU A 21 0.07 1.77 -1.64
CA LEU A 21 1.34 1.77 -2.36
C LEU A 21 2.44 1.44 -1.37
N VAL A 22 3.23 0.43 -1.71
CA VAL A 22 4.31 -0.09 -0.86
C VAL A 22 5.63 0.01 -1.59
N LYS A 23 6.65 0.51 -0.90
CA LYS A 23 8.05 0.43 -1.33
C LYS A 23 8.67 -0.84 -0.76
N PRO A 24 8.98 -1.86 -1.59
CA PRO A 24 9.54 -3.11 -1.13
C PRO A 24 10.85 -2.88 -0.36
N LYS A 25 11.01 -3.55 0.77
CA LYS A 25 12.28 -3.64 1.46
C LYS A 25 13.08 -4.72 0.76
N ASN A 26 14.24 -4.36 0.19
CA ASN A 26 15.07 -5.32 -0.53
C ASN A 26 15.37 -6.53 0.37
N PRO A 27 15.17 -7.77 -0.12
CA PRO A 27 15.53 -8.96 0.64
C PRO A 27 17.04 -8.92 0.89
N THR A 28 17.45 -9.23 2.11
CA THR A 28 18.87 -9.27 2.45
C THR A 28 19.49 -10.43 1.67
N SER A 29 20.38 -10.15 0.72
CA SER A 29 21.05 -11.18 -0.08
C SER A 29 21.96 -12.09 0.73
N LYS A 30 22.21 -11.75 1.99
CA LYS A 30 23.07 -12.48 2.92
C LYS A 30 22.23 -13.03 4.08
N THR A 31 22.30 -14.34 4.32
CA THR A 31 21.70 -14.96 5.51
C THR A 31 22.39 -14.45 6.78
N LYS A 32 21.78 -14.66 7.95
CA LYS A 32 22.42 -14.40 9.26
C LYS A 32 23.76 -15.12 9.44
N THR A 33 23.96 -16.25 8.74
CA THR A 33 25.20 -17.05 8.73
C THR A 33 26.22 -16.60 7.68
N GLY A 34 25.90 -15.59 6.86
CA GLY A 34 26.81 -15.01 5.90
C GLY A 34 26.78 -15.63 4.49
N LEU A 35 25.85 -16.54 4.22
CA LEU A 35 25.69 -17.17 2.91
C LEU A 35 24.90 -16.26 1.96
N TYR A 36 25.30 -16.22 0.69
CA TYR A 36 24.54 -15.51 -0.34
C TYR A 36 23.38 -16.37 -0.82
N LEU A 37 22.17 -15.81 -0.83
CA LEU A 37 21.03 -16.47 -1.46
C LEU A 37 21.07 -16.27 -2.97
N PRO A 38 20.85 -17.34 -3.77
CA PRO A 38 20.65 -17.19 -5.20
C PRO A 38 19.33 -16.45 -5.49
N PRO A 39 19.25 -15.67 -6.58
CA PRO A 39 18.06 -14.86 -6.91
C PRO A 39 16.79 -15.71 -7.04
N THR A 40 16.93 -16.95 -7.52
CA THR A 40 15.83 -17.91 -7.67
C THR A 40 15.11 -18.25 -6.37
N VAL A 41 15.79 -18.13 -5.22
CA VAL A 41 15.17 -18.39 -3.91
C VAL A 41 14.44 -17.14 -3.41
N GLN A 42 15.01 -15.96 -3.64
CA GLN A 42 14.39 -14.68 -3.27
C GLN A 42 13.09 -14.43 -4.04
N GLU A 43 13.03 -14.78 -5.33
CA GLU A 43 11.80 -14.68 -6.13
C GLU A 43 10.73 -15.69 -5.72
N ASN A 44 11.13 -16.81 -5.12
CA ASN A 44 10.21 -17.84 -4.62
C ASN A 44 9.69 -17.57 -3.20
N GLU A 45 10.19 -16.54 -2.51
CA GLU A 45 9.61 -16.13 -1.25
C GLU A 45 8.17 -15.65 -1.48
N LYS A 46 7.23 -16.36 -0.86
CA LYS A 46 5.80 -16.06 -1.01
C LYS A 46 5.42 -14.75 -0.32
N ILE A 47 6.21 -14.35 0.69
CA ILE A 47 5.93 -13.26 1.61
C ILE A 47 7.07 -12.26 1.49
N HIS A 48 6.73 -10.99 1.31
CA HIS A 48 7.67 -9.88 1.24
C HIS A 48 7.33 -8.86 2.32
N SER A 49 8.28 -7.95 2.56
CA SER A 49 8.08 -6.81 3.45
C SER A 49 8.40 -5.51 2.74
N GLY A 50 7.76 -4.42 3.13
CA GLY A 50 7.96 -3.10 2.54
C GLY A 50 7.26 -2.01 3.32
N TYR A 51 7.65 -0.76 3.08
CA TYR A 51 7.07 0.39 3.78
C TYR A 51 5.92 0.98 2.97
N ILE A 52 4.82 1.29 3.65
CA ILE A 52 3.66 1.94 3.04
C ILE A 52 3.99 3.40 2.78
N VAL A 53 3.87 3.83 1.52
CA VAL A 53 4.13 5.23 1.11
C VAL A 53 2.85 6.02 0.85
N LYS A 54 1.77 5.35 0.42
CA LYS A 54 0.45 5.97 0.24
C LYS A 54 -0.64 4.97 0.59
N VAL A 55 -1.75 5.48 1.12
CA VAL A 55 -2.95 4.71 1.47
C VAL A 55 -4.16 5.29 0.75
N GLY A 56 -5.05 4.41 0.30
CA GLY A 56 -6.33 4.80 -0.28
C GLY A 56 -7.34 5.23 0.79
N PRO A 57 -8.44 5.87 0.36
CA PRO A 57 -9.50 6.33 1.26
C PRO A 57 -10.24 5.17 1.95
N GLY A 58 -10.10 3.94 1.44
CA GLY A 58 -10.73 2.73 1.97
C GLY A 58 -12.05 2.40 1.27
N TYR A 59 -13.01 1.85 2.02
CA TYR A 59 -14.24 1.30 1.43
C TYR A 59 -15.35 2.35 1.37
N PRO A 60 -15.96 2.59 0.20
CA PRO A 60 -17.08 3.53 0.09
C PRO A 60 -18.29 2.95 0.83
N ILE A 61 -18.87 3.74 1.73
CA ILE A 61 -20.17 3.50 2.33
C ILE A 61 -21.18 4.24 1.45
N PRO A 62 -22.23 3.56 0.95
CA PRO A 62 -23.33 4.28 0.33
C PRO A 62 -23.89 5.25 1.36
N ALA A 63 -23.92 6.54 1.04
CA ALA A 63 -24.62 7.51 1.87
C ALA A 63 -26.07 7.05 1.96
N VAL A 64 -26.47 6.53 3.12
CA VAL A 64 -27.88 6.38 3.43
C VAL A 64 -28.38 7.82 3.43
N ALA A 65 -29.17 8.18 2.43
CA ALA A 65 -29.88 9.44 2.45
C ALA A 65 -30.74 9.40 3.72
N GLU A 66 -30.34 10.11 4.76
CA GLU A 66 -31.28 10.54 5.79
C GLU A 66 -32.22 11.52 5.07
N ASP A 67 -33.31 10.96 4.52
CA ASP A 67 -34.50 11.69 4.13
C ASP A 67 -35.04 12.40 5.37
N ASP A 68 -34.60 13.63 5.65
CA ASP A 68 -35.33 14.46 6.62
C ASP A 68 -35.33 15.96 6.36
N GLU A 69 -34.61 16.50 5.37
CA GLU A 69 -34.64 17.95 5.13
C GLU A 69 -34.62 18.33 3.63
N ALA A 70 -35.82 18.58 3.08
CA ALA A 70 -36.06 19.01 1.68
C ALA A 70 -35.40 20.33 1.26
N TRP A 71 -34.71 21.02 2.18
CA TRP A 71 -34.07 22.32 1.98
C TRP A 71 -32.54 22.26 2.01
N LYS A 72 -31.93 21.11 2.33
CA LYS A 72 -30.48 20.91 2.23
C LYS A 72 -30.12 20.46 0.82
N GLU A 73 -29.17 21.15 0.19
CA GLU A 73 -28.54 20.68 -1.05
C GLU A 73 -28.04 19.25 -0.83
N LYS A 74 -28.51 18.30 -1.65
CA LYS A 74 -28.03 16.91 -1.64
C LYS A 74 -26.56 16.89 -2.04
N LYS A 75 -25.67 17.08 -1.07
CA LYS A 75 -24.27 16.69 -1.25
C LYS A 75 -24.24 15.18 -1.14
N GLU A 76 -24.09 14.51 -2.28
CA GLU A 76 -23.74 13.10 -2.35
C GLU A 76 -22.28 12.92 -1.90
N ASP A 77 -21.98 13.29 -0.65
CA ASP A 77 -20.68 13.07 -0.06
C ASP A 77 -20.54 11.57 0.22
N ILE A 78 -19.84 10.86 -0.69
CA ILE A 78 -19.47 9.46 -0.50
C ILE A 78 -18.57 9.39 0.74
N LYS A 79 -19.09 8.79 1.81
CA LYS A 79 -18.30 8.53 3.02
C LYS A 79 -17.45 7.29 2.80
N TYR A 80 -16.20 7.31 3.26
CA TYR A 80 -15.31 6.15 3.20
C TYR A 80 -15.00 5.65 4.61
N VAL A 81 -14.98 4.33 4.78
CA VAL A 81 -14.34 3.70 5.96
C VAL A 81 -12.84 3.70 5.72
N PRO A 82 -12.03 4.38 6.56
CA PRO A 82 -10.59 4.43 6.39
C PRO A 82 -9.94 3.05 6.58
N LEU A 83 -8.77 2.89 5.97
CA LEU A 83 -7.95 1.68 6.15
C LEU A 83 -7.23 1.70 7.50
N GLN A 84 -6.88 0.52 8.01
CA GLN A 84 -6.06 0.38 9.24
C GLN A 84 -4.61 0.83 9.00
N THR A 85 -4.13 0.70 7.76
CA THR A 85 -2.78 1.06 7.33
C THR A 85 -2.55 2.57 7.33
N HIS A 86 -1.39 2.99 7.81
CA HIS A 86 -0.94 4.37 7.78
C HIS A 86 0.35 4.51 6.95
N ILE A 87 0.63 5.73 6.51
CA ILE A 87 1.89 6.05 5.83
C ILE A 87 3.04 5.82 6.81
N GLY A 88 4.08 5.11 6.36
CA GLY A 88 5.25 4.77 7.17
C GLY A 88 5.20 3.39 7.83
N ASP A 89 4.03 2.74 7.90
CA ASP A 89 3.91 1.40 8.47
C ASP A 89 4.75 0.38 7.65
N LEU A 90 5.39 -0.58 8.33
CA LEU A 90 6.05 -1.71 7.68
C LEU A 90 5.03 -2.82 7.44
N ALA A 91 4.66 -3.03 6.17
CA ALA A 91 3.72 -4.05 5.76
C ALA A 91 4.43 -5.35 5.39
N ILE A 92 3.86 -6.47 5.84
CA ILE A 92 4.18 -7.83 5.40
C ILE A 92 3.04 -8.29 4.50
N TYR A 93 3.36 -8.66 3.25
CA TYR A 93 2.35 -8.93 2.21
C TYR A 93 2.77 -10.07 1.30
N LEU A 94 1.81 -10.60 0.55
CA LEU A 94 2.05 -11.63 -0.46
C LEU A 94 2.52 -11.01 -1.78
N ASN A 95 3.64 -11.51 -2.33
CA ASN A 95 4.21 -10.97 -3.59
C ASN A 95 3.23 -11.08 -4.77
N LYS A 96 2.49 -12.20 -4.84
CA LYS A 96 1.64 -12.56 -5.98
C LYS A 96 0.37 -11.72 -6.12
N SER A 97 0.06 -10.87 -5.16
CA SER A 97 -1.20 -10.14 -5.10
C SER A 97 -1.08 -8.66 -5.50
N GLY A 98 0.13 -8.21 -5.83
CA GLY A 98 0.42 -6.81 -6.15
C GLY A 98 0.72 -6.55 -7.61
N TYR A 99 0.54 -5.30 -8.02
CA TYR A 99 0.98 -4.79 -9.31
C TYR A 99 2.25 -3.98 -9.15
N GLU A 100 3.30 -4.34 -9.88
CA GLU A 100 4.58 -3.63 -9.85
C GLU A 100 4.55 -2.39 -10.75
N ILE A 101 4.95 -1.26 -10.19
CA ILE A 101 5.18 -0.01 -10.91
C ILE A 101 6.62 0.46 -10.67
N GLU A 102 7.17 1.16 -11.64
CA GLU A 102 8.49 1.76 -11.54
C GLU A 102 8.35 3.28 -11.68
N PHE A 103 8.91 4.00 -10.72
CA PHE A 103 8.85 5.46 -10.62
C PHE A 103 10.18 5.98 -10.12
N ASN A 104 10.77 6.98 -10.80
CA ASN A 104 12.09 7.53 -10.46
C ASN A 104 13.19 6.44 -10.32
N ASN A 105 13.20 5.43 -11.19
CA ASN A 105 14.10 4.26 -11.14
C ASN A 105 14.00 3.43 -9.84
N GLU A 106 12.93 3.61 -9.07
CA GLU A 106 12.60 2.82 -7.90
C GLU A 106 11.36 1.98 -8.14
N LYS A 107 11.35 0.77 -7.61
CA LYS A 107 10.22 -0.15 -7.71
C LYS A 107 9.24 0.10 -6.56
N TYR A 108 7.96 0.14 -6.90
CA TYR A 108 6.84 0.19 -5.97
C TYR A 108 5.83 -0.88 -6.32
N ILE A 109 5.02 -1.28 -5.34
CA ILE A 109 3.99 -2.29 -5.52
C ILE A 109 2.67 -1.73 -5.03
N ILE A 110 1.66 -1.77 -5.89
CA ILE A 110 0.27 -1.47 -5.54
C ILE A 110 -0.35 -2.77 -5.04
N LEU A 111 -0.84 -2.75 -3.80
CA LEU A 111 -1.46 -3.91 -3.15
C LEU A 111 -2.88 -3.54 -2.71
N PRO A 112 -3.86 -4.45 -2.84
CA PRO A 112 -5.10 -4.32 -2.10
C PRO A 112 -4.83 -4.53 -0.61
N HIS A 113 -5.60 -3.87 0.26
CA HIS A 113 -5.45 -4.02 1.72
C HIS A 113 -5.59 -5.49 2.16
N SER A 114 -6.41 -6.28 1.46
CA SER A 114 -6.58 -7.72 1.72
C SER A 114 -5.34 -8.60 1.48
N ALA A 115 -4.35 -8.11 0.73
CA ALA A 115 -3.09 -8.83 0.49
C ALA A 115 -2.04 -8.61 1.59
N ILE A 116 -2.29 -7.65 2.49
CA ILE A 116 -1.42 -7.36 3.63
C ILE A 116 -1.78 -8.33 4.75
N LEU A 117 -0.78 -9.09 5.19
CA LEU A 117 -0.93 -10.07 6.26
C LEU A 117 -0.77 -9.43 7.64
N MET A 118 0.14 -8.46 7.75
CA MET A 118 0.46 -7.78 9.00
C MET A 118 1.08 -6.43 8.72
N ILE A 119 0.86 -5.48 9.63
CA ILE A 119 1.60 -4.22 9.71
C ILE A 119 2.37 -4.16 11.03
N ILE A 120 3.56 -3.57 10.98
CA ILE A 120 4.37 -3.24 12.15
C ILE A 120 4.47 -1.73 12.20
N ARG A 121 3.90 -1.15 13.26
CA ARG A 121 3.99 0.27 13.58
C ARG A 121 4.92 0.44 14.75
N ASP A 122 5.99 1.19 14.54
CA ASP A 122 6.94 1.50 15.59
C ASP A 122 6.59 2.90 16.12
N GLU A 123 5.74 2.94 17.16
CA GLU A 123 5.29 4.20 17.78
C GLU A 123 6.42 4.91 18.54
N ASN A 124 7.50 4.19 18.87
CA ASN A 124 8.67 4.72 19.60
C ASN A 124 9.80 5.24 18.69
N LEU A 125 9.69 5.13 17.35
CA LEU A 125 10.75 5.62 16.46
C LEU A 125 10.75 7.16 16.30
N PHE A 126 9.72 7.83 16.87
CA PHE A 126 9.54 9.28 16.83
C PHE A 126 9.43 9.92 18.24
N GLU A 127 9.77 9.19 19.32
CA GLU A 127 10.04 9.77 20.65
C GLU A 127 11.53 10.08 20.86
#